data_AF-A0A2N7AXT4-F1
#
_entry.id   AF-A0A2N7AXT4-F1
#
_cell.length_a   1.000
_cell.length_b   1.000
_cell.length_c   1.000
_cell.angle_alpha   90.00
_cell.angle_beta   90.00
_cell.angle_gamma   90.00
#
_symmetry.space_group_name_H-M   'P 1'
#
loop_
_entity.id
_entity.type
_entity.pdbx_description
1 polymer ?
#
loop_
_entity_poly.entity_id
_entity_poly.type
_entity_poly.pdbx_seq_one_letter_code
_entity_poly.pdbx_strand_id
1 'polypeptide(L)'
;MDINIFIERRKTLKISQTKLCKDICTQSTLSKFENNGRVPSLSILNKLCERLGLSVDDLYKNSETSTTHMSGVLDRIESELMMEGYLEVSSSLAKINVNEINNNNLEMQFYYQKALFTALTNGHNEELFYYCSQILDDLDETHQTIYSQLAYISLGILYSRISQIKEANFYFSKTLDYIRKYNEENSRSEINVYLRILTIFFFTAEFYIKVGDFDVGSELVKRGVQMCSEQHITYYLPRLKLLAARIAIGKGESDQVIKNLLTESSAFAKINHNEVVELRIAALRKKYEENKEANDNK
;
A
#
# COMPACT_ATOMS: atom_id res chain seq x y z
N MET A 1 19.61 -9.90 -10.92
CA MET A 1 20.12 -9.96 -12.31
C MET A 1 20.33 -11.41 -12.66
N ASP A 2 19.46 -11.95 -13.50
CA ASP A 2 19.56 -13.31 -14.00
C ASP A 2 20.46 -13.34 -15.24
N ILE A 3 21.69 -13.82 -15.03
CA ILE A 3 22.70 -13.95 -16.09
C ILE A 3 22.29 -15.02 -17.11
N ASN A 4 21.40 -15.95 -16.76
CA ASN A 4 20.92 -16.95 -17.70
C ASN A 4 20.11 -16.33 -18.84
N ILE A 5 19.33 -15.26 -18.58
CA ILE A 5 18.64 -14.50 -19.63
C ILE A 5 19.63 -14.00 -20.68
N PHE A 6 20.75 -13.43 -20.22
CA PHE A 6 21.83 -12.95 -21.07
C PHE A 6 22.46 -14.09 -21.88
N ILE A 7 22.79 -15.21 -21.23
CA ILE A 7 23.44 -16.37 -21.85
C ILE A 7 22.53 -17.03 -22.88
N GLU A 8 21.27 -17.28 -22.53
CA GLU A 8 20.29 -17.92 -23.41
C GLU A 8 19.97 -17.05 -24.62
N ARG A 9 19.88 -15.72 -24.43
CA ARG A 9 19.74 -14.79 -25.55
C ARG A 9 20.93 -14.86 -26.51
N ARG A 10 22.16 -14.85 -25.99
CA ARG A 10 23.38 -14.98 -26.81
C ARG A 10 23.39 -16.30 -27.60
N LYS A 11 23.06 -17.41 -26.95
CA LYS A 11 22.98 -18.74 -27.58
C LYS A 11 21.90 -18.79 -28.67
N THR A 12 20.73 -18.23 -28.40
CA THR A 12 19.62 -18.13 -29.38
C THR A 12 20.03 -17.37 -30.63
N LEU A 13 20.78 -16.28 -30.47
CA LEU A 13 21.33 -15.49 -31.57
C LEU A 13 22.57 -16.15 -32.23
N LYS A 14 23.04 -17.29 -31.70
CA LYS A 14 24.24 -18.01 -32.15
C LYS A 14 25.51 -17.13 -32.22
N ILE A 15 25.65 -16.19 -31.29
CA ILE A 15 26.81 -15.29 -31.20
C ILE A 15 27.86 -15.89 -30.26
N SER A 16 29.12 -15.98 -30.69
CA SER A 16 30.22 -16.41 -29.81
C SER A 16 30.59 -15.30 -28.81
N GLN A 17 31.17 -15.67 -27.66
CA GLN A 17 31.66 -14.68 -26.69
C GLN A 17 32.67 -13.70 -27.33
N THR A 18 33.57 -14.20 -28.17
CA THR A 18 34.55 -13.39 -28.92
C THR A 18 33.89 -12.36 -29.84
N LYS A 19 32.79 -12.73 -30.50
CA LYS A 19 32.04 -11.84 -31.38
C LYS A 19 31.22 -10.83 -30.56
N LEU A 20 30.65 -11.25 -29.43
CA LEU A 20 29.87 -10.38 -28.56
C LEU A 20 30.72 -9.31 -27.88
N CYS A 21 31.91 -9.66 -27.38
CA CYS A 21 32.76 -8.73 -26.63
C CYS A 21 33.58 -7.77 -27.52
N LYS A 22 33.64 -8.00 -28.84
CA LYS A 22 34.45 -7.20 -29.78
C LYS A 22 34.17 -5.69 -29.64
N ASP A 23 35.21 -4.88 -29.49
CA ASP A 23 35.12 -3.41 -29.33
C ASP A 23 34.31 -2.94 -28.10
N ILE A 24 34.01 -3.85 -27.15
CA ILE A 24 33.31 -3.53 -25.89
C ILE A 24 34.19 -3.87 -24.68
N CYS A 25 34.67 -5.12 -24.60
CA CYS A 25 35.48 -5.61 -23.48
C CYS A 25 36.33 -6.81 -23.91
N THR A 26 37.20 -7.30 -23.03
CA THR A 26 37.98 -8.52 -23.30
C THR A 26 37.11 -9.77 -23.16
N GLN A 27 37.42 -10.83 -23.93
CA GLN A 27 36.70 -12.11 -23.83
C GLN A 27 36.79 -12.71 -22.41
N SER A 28 37.88 -12.45 -21.68
CA SER A 28 38.00 -12.85 -20.27
C SER A 28 36.95 -12.18 -19.37
N THR A 29 36.61 -10.92 -19.64
CA THR A 29 35.62 -10.16 -18.84
C THR A 29 34.22 -10.71 -19.10
N LEU A 30 33.87 -10.97 -20.36
CA LEU A 30 32.60 -11.60 -20.71
C LEU A 30 32.50 -13.03 -20.15
N SER A 31 33.59 -13.82 -20.22
CA SER A 31 33.63 -15.18 -19.66
C SER A 31 33.45 -15.18 -18.14
N LYS A 32 34.08 -14.23 -17.41
CA LYS A 32 33.89 -14.08 -15.96
C LYS A 32 32.48 -13.64 -15.59
N PHE A 33 31.84 -12.82 -16.44
CA PHE A 33 30.44 -12.45 -16.26
C PHE A 33 29.51 -13.66 -16.46
N GLU A 34 29.65 -14.40 -17.57
CA GLU A 34 28.78 -15.56 -17.88
C GLU A 34 29.00 -16.75 -16.93
N ASN A 35 30.24 -17.06 -16.54
CA ASN A 35 30.53 -18.28 -15.78
C ASN A 35 30.59 -18.07 -14.25
N ASN A 36 31.02 -16.88 -13.81
CA ASN A 36 31.33 -16.65 -12.39
C ASN A 36 30.52 -15.48 -11.79
N GLY A 37 29.56 -14.92 -12.54
CA GLY A 37 28.70 -13.85 -12.07
C GLY A 37 29.39 -12.51 -11.81
N ARG A 38 30.64 -12.33 -12.27
CA ARG A 38 31.39 -11.08 -12.03
C ARG A 38 30.86 -9.98 -12.94
N VAL A 39 30.04 -9.10 -12.37
CA VAL A 39 29.40 -8.00 -13.09
C VAL A 39 30.44 -6.99 -13.59
N PRO A 40 30.48 -6.70 -14.90
CA PRO A 40 31.34 -5.65 -15.44
C PRO A 40 30.78 -4.26 -15.10
N SER A 41 31.47 -3.18 -15.50
CA SER A 41 30.91 -1.83 -15.32
C SER A 41 29.57 -1.68 -16.06
N LEU A 42 28.69 -0.82 -15.55
CA LEU A 42 27.37 -0.58 -16.14
C LEU A 42 27.47 -0.15 -17.62
N SER A 43 28.51 0.62 -17.97
CA SER A 43 28.81 1.01 -19.36
C SER A 43 29.08 -0.20 -20.26
N ILE A 44 29.85 -1.19 -19.79
CA ILE A 44 30.12 -2.42 -20.53
C ILE A 44 28.86 -3.28 -20.61
N LEU A 45 28.14 -3.43 -19.50
CA LEU A 45 26.93 -4.23 -19.44
C LEU A 45 25.84 -3.71 -20.40
N ASN A 46 25.60 -2.40 -20.42
CA ASN A 46 24.66 -1.76 -21.35
C ASN A 46 25.00 -2.08 -22.82
N LYS A 47 26.27 -1.89 -23.22
CA LYS A 47 26.71 -2.16 -24.60
C LYS A 47 26.58 -3.63 -25.00
N LEU A 48 26.82 -4.55 -24.06
CA LEU A 48 26.65 -5.98 -24.29
C LEU A 48 25.16 -6.35 -24.44
N CYS A 49 24.29 -5.78 -23.60
CA CYS A 49 22.84 -6.00 -23.69
C CYS A 49 22.27 -5.44 -24.99
N GLU A 50 22.66 -4.21 -25.36
CA GLU A 50 22.23 -3.56 -26.60
C GLU A 50 22.56 -4.42 -27.84
N ARG A 51 23.76 -5.02 -27.88
CA ARG A 51 24.17 -5.91 -28.98
C ARG A 51 23.37 -7.22 -29.05
N LEU A 52 22.77 -7.64 -27.93
CA LEU A 52 21.86 -8.78 -27.86
C LEU A 52 20.38 -8.37 -28.08
N GLY A 53 20.11 -7.08 -28.29
CA GLY A 53 18.76 -6.53 -28.36
C GLY A 53 18.02 -6.64 -27.02
N LEU A 54 18.75 -6.48 -25.91
CA LEU A 54 18.23 -6.44 -24.55
C LEU A 54 18.51 -5.07 -23.92
N SER A 55 17.65 -4.64 -23.00
CA SER A 55 18.01 -3.65 -21.98
C SER A 55 18.64 -4.34 -20.77
N VAL A 56 19.34 -3.58 -19.93
CA VAL A 56 19.82 -4.12 -18.65
C VAL A 56 18.64 -4.56 -17.77
N ASP A 57 17.50 -3.86 -17.85
CA ASP A 57 16.27 -4.22 -17.15
C ASP A 57 15.73 -5.61 -17.57
N ASP A 58 15.95 -6.02 -18.83
CA ASP A 58 15.58 -7.36 -19.29
C ASP A 58 16.30 -8.47 -18.53
N LEU A 59 17.51 -8.21 -18.03
CA LEU A 59 18.23 -9.15 -17.17
C LEU A 59 17.61 -9.29 -15.78
N TYR A 60 16.58 -8.52 -15.47
CA TYR A 60 15.79 -8.62 -14.25
C TYR A 60 14.37 -9.12 -14.52
N LYS A 61 13.95 -9.29 -15.79
CA LYS A 61 12.56 -9.61 -16.14
C LYS A 61 12.08 -11.04 -15.82
N ASN A 62 12.97 -12.05 -15.79
CA ASN A 62 12.56 -13.45 -15.56
C ASN A 62 12.99 -14.04 -14.21
N SER A 63 13.58 -13.25 -13.31
CA SER A 63 13.74 -13.75 -11.96
C SER A 63 12.48 -13.37 -11.18
N GLU A 64 11.68 -14.36 -10.79
CA GLU A 64 10.64 -14.20 -9.74
C GLU A 64 11.23 -13.50 -8.50
N THR A 65 12.55 -13.61 -8.32
CA THR A 65 13.40 -12.95 -7.33
C THR A 65 13.93 -11.55 -7.71
N SER A 66 13.43 -10.89 -8.76
CA SER A 66 13.81 -9.50 -9.05
C SER A 66 13.07 -8.52 -8.15
N THR A 67 13.79 -7.50 -7.67
CA THR A 67 13.23 -6.39 -6.89
C THR A 67 12.06 -5.71 -7.60
N THR A 68 12.12 -5.55 -8.92
CA THR A 68 11.04 -4.94 -9.72
C THR A 68 9.78 -5.80 -9.76
N HIS A 69 9.92 -7.12 -9.95
CA HIS A 69 8.78 -8.03 -9.92
C HIS A 69 8.13 -8.04 -8.53
N MET A 70 8.95 -8.17 -7.48
CA MET A 70 8.46 -8.14 -6.09
C MET A 70 7.75 -6.82 -5.77
N SER A 71 8.30 -5.69 -6.20
CA SER A 71 7.62 -4.38 -6.08
C SER A 71 6.24 -4.40 -6.73
N GLY A 72 6.12 -4.86 -7.98
CA GLY A 72 4.84 -4.93 -8.66
C GLY A 72 3.82 -5.87 -7.99
N VAL A 73 4.29 -6.98 -7.41
CA VAL A 73 3.45 -7.89 -6.62
C VAL A 73 2.94 -7.19 -5.36
N LEU A 74 3.82 -6.53 -4.60
CA LEU A 74 3.46 -5.84 -3.37
C LEU A 74 2.58 -4.61 -3.62
N ASP A 75 2.79 -3.88 -4.72
CA ASP A 75 1.94 -2.74 -5.12
C ASP A 75 0.53 -3.20 -5.49
N ARG A 76 0.41 -4.35 -6.16
CA ARG A 76 -0.90 -4.97 -6.41
C ARG A 76 -1.60 -5.33 -5.11
N ILE A 77 -0.89 -5.95 -4.16
CA ILE A 77 -1.44 -6.28 -2.83
C ILE A 77 -1.91 -5.03 -2.09
N GLU A 78 -1.15 -3.94 -2.17
CA GLU A 78 -1.52 -2.65 -1.59
C GLU A 78 -2.84 -2.12 -2.16
N SER A 79 -2.99 -2.16 -3.48
CA SER A 79 -4.24 -1.77 -4.15
C SER A 79 -5.43 -2.65 -3.74
N GLU A 80 -5.25 -3.98 -3.69
CA GLU A 80 -6.31 -4.91 -3.28
C GLU A 80 -6.74 -4.71 -1.81
N LEU A 81 -5.77 -4.45 -0.91
CA LEU A 81 -6.06 -4.07 0.48
C LEU A 81 -6.93 -2.80 0.53
N MET A 82 -6.66 -1.81 -0.32
CA MET A 82 -7.46 -0.58 -0.38
C MET A 82 -8.88 -0.81 -0.89
N MET A 83 -9.06 -1.79 -1.77
CA MET A 83 -10.37 -2.16 -2.32
C MET A 83 -11.13 -3.18 -1.44
N GLU A 84 -10.58 -3.56 -0.29
CA GLU A 84 -11.13 -4.59 0.62
C GLU A 84 -11.20 -5.99 -0.04
N GLY A 85 -10.35 -6.26 -1.04
CA GLY A 85 -10.16 -7.54 -1.75
C GLY A 85 -9.38 -8.57 -0.94
N TYR A 86 -9.89 -8.95 0.24
CA TYR A 86 -9.12 -9.73 1.21
C TYR A 86 -8.80 -11.17 0.74
N LEU A 87 -9.61 -11.76 -0.13
CA LEU A 87 -9.35 -13.11 -0.67
C LEU A 87 -8.12 -13.12 -1.60
N GLU A 88 -8.03 -12.11 -2.45
CA GLU A 88 -6.93 -11.88 -3.39
C GLU A 88 -5.64 -11.53 -2.65
N VAL A 89 -5.75 -10.69 -1.61
CA VAL A 89 -4.64 -10.34 -0.72
C VAL A 89 -4.10 -11.58 -0.02
N SER A 90 -4.98 -12.39 0.61
CA SER A 90 -4.59 -13.62 1.29
C SER A 90 -3.84 -14.57 0.35
N SER A 91 -4.41 -14.79 -0.84
CA SER A 91 -3.83 -15.67 -1.86
C SER A 91 -2.48 -15.16 -2.38
N SER A 92 -2.29 -13.85 -2.48
CA SER A 92 -1.05 -13.25 -2.97
C SER A 92 0.04 -13.24 -1.90
N LEU A 93 -0.31 -12.87 -0.66
CA LEU A 93 0.61 -12.88 0.49
C LEU A 93 1.08 -14.29 0.88
N ALA A 94 0.31 -15.33 0.58
CA ALA A 94 0.70 -16.73 0.83
C ALA A 94 1.77 -17.25 -0.14
N LYS A 95 1.92 -16.63 -1.31
CA LYS A 95 2.88 -17.04 -2.35
C LYS A 95 4.25 -16.39 -2.18
N ILE A 96 4.36 -15.38 -1.33
CA ILE A 96 5.60 -14.64 -1.13
C ILE A 96 6.44 -15.32 -0.07
N ASN A 97 7.67 -15.68 -0.43
CA ASN A 97 8.71 -16.06 0.52
C ASN A 97 9.54 -14.82 0.89
N VAL A 98 9.45 -14.39 2.14
CA VAL A 98 10.14 -13.17 2.61
C VAL A 98 11.66 -13.26 2.44
N ASN A 99 12.24 -14.47 2.53
CA ASN A 99 13.67 -14.69 2.36
C ASN A 99 14.18 -14.41 0.93
N GLU A 100 13.26 -14.28 -0.03
CA GLU A 100 13.57 -13.94 -1.42
C GLU A 100 13.49 -12.42 -1.68
N ILE A 101 13.02 -11.64 -0.70
CA ILE A 101 12.92 -10.18 -0.77
C ILE A 101 14.29 -9.58 -0.41
N ASN A 102 15.09 -9.29 -1.44
CA ASN A 102 16.42 -8.69 -1.27
C ASN A 102 16.37 -7.15 -1.29
N ASN A 103 15.48 -6.54 -0.50
CA ASN A 103 15.35 -5.09 -0.37
C ASN A 103 14.56 -4.69 0.89
N ASN A 104 15.19 -3.94 1.80
CA ASN A 104 14.56 -3.56 3.08
C ASN A 104 13.26 -2.78 2.93
N ASN A 105 13.11 -1.91 1.92
CA ASN A 105 11.86 -1.17 1.70
C ASN A 105 10.72 -2.11 1.27
N LEU A 106 11.02 -3.08 0.41
CA LEU A 106 10.04 -4.09 0.00
C LEU A 106 9.73 -5.06 1.14
N GLU A 107 10.70 -5.35 2.00
CA GLU A 107 10.51 -6.18 3.18
C GLU A 107 9.60 -5.49 4.21
N MET A 108 9.83 -4.20 4.48
CA MET A 108 8.90 -3.38 5.27
C MET A 108 7.51 -3.28 4.63
N GLN A 109 7.44 -3.13 3.29
CA GLN A 109 6.18 -3.15 2.56
C GLN A 109 5.43 -4.46 2.79
N PHE A 110 6.11 -5.60 2.65
CA PHE A 110 5.55 -6.92 2.90
C PHE A 110 5.04 -7.07 4.34
N TYR A 111 5.86 -6.71 5.34
CA TYR A 111 5.48 -6.87 6.74
C TYR A 111 4.31 -5.97 7.15
N TYR A 112 4.23 -4.73 6.68
CA TYR A 112 3.08 -3.88 7.03
C TYR A 112 1.81 -4.43 6.36
N GLN A 113 1.90 -4.95 5.13
CA GLN A 113 0.75 -5.54 4.44
C GLN A 113 0.24 -6.78 5.17
N LYS A 114 1.15 -7.63 5.66
CA LYS A 114 0.80 -8.75 6.54
C LYS A 114 0.14 -8.26 7.83
N ALA A 115 0.73 -7.30 8.53
CA ALA A 115 0.18 -6.75 9.77
C ALA A 115 -1.22 -6.15 9.58
N LEU A 116 -1.39 -5.33 8.53
CA LEU A 116 -2.64 -4.66 8.21
C LEU A 116 -3.71 -5.67 7.79
N PHE A 117 -3.37 -6.63 6.95
CA PHE A 117 -4.27 -7.73 6.59
C PHE A 117 -4.76 -8.47 7.84
N THR A 118 -3.84 -8.92 8.70
CA THR A 118 -4.17 -9.63 9.94
C THR A 118 -5.05 -8.78 10.87
N ALA A 119 -4.80 -7.47 10.96
CA ALA A 119 -5.61 -6.54 11.73
C ALA A 119 -7.06 -6.46 11.19
N LEU A 120 -7.21 -6.38 9.87
CA LEU A 120 -8.51 -6.21 9.20
C LEU A 120 -9.34 -7.49 9.11
N THR A 121 -8.69 -8.66 9.03
CA THR A 121 -9.39 -9.95 8.89
C THR A 121 -9.54 -10.72 10.18
N ASN A 122 -9.18 -10.14 11.33
CA ASN A 122 -9.21 -10.81 12.62
C ASN A 122 -8.33 -12.07 12.70
N GLY A 123 -7.14 -12.00 12.11
CA GLY A 123 -6.13 -13.04 12.28
C GLY A 123 -5.49 -13.04 13.67
N HIS A 124 -4.51 -13.92 13.88
CA HIS A 124 -3.87 -14.12 15.17
C HIS A 124 -3.09 -12.88 15.61
N ASN A 125 -3.25 -12.50 16.89
CA ASN A 125 -2.63 -11.28 17.41
C ASN A 125 -1.10 -11.44 17.48
N GLU A 126 -0.61 -12.63 17.78
CA GLU A 126 0.81 -12.96 17.87
C GLU A 126 1.52 -12.74 16.54
N GLU A 127 0.88 -13.14 15.43
CA GLU A 127 1.40 -12.90 14.07
C GLU A 127 1.46 -11.41 13.75
N LEU A 128 0.42 -10.65 14.08
CA LEU A 128 0.40 -9.21 13.89
C LEU A 128 1.54 -8.53 14.67
N PHE A 129 1.71 -8.88 15.95
CA PHE A 129 2.79 -8.32 16.77
C PHE A 129 4.16 -8.65 16.18
N TYR A 130 4.36 -9.88 15.73
CA TYR A 130 5.59 -10.29 15.05
C TYR A 130 5.83 -9.45 13.78
N TYR A 131 4.85 -9.31 12.90
CA TYR A 131 5.01 -8.52 11.67
C TYR A 131 5.30 -7.05 11.98
N CYS A 132 4.66 -6.47 12.99
CA CYS A 132 4.95 -5.11 13.42
C CYS A 132 6.36 -4.99 14.01
N SER A 133 6.83 -5.97 14.79
CA SER A 133 8.18 -5.92 15.39
C SER A 133 9.28 -6.03 14.35
N GLN A 134 9.09 -6.77 13.25
CA GLN A 134 10.05 -6.78 12.13
C GLN A 134 10.28 -5.38 11.54
N ILE A 135 9.28 -4.50 11.59
CA ILE A 135 9.44 -3.11 11.16
C ILE A 135 10.00 -2.26 12.30
N LEU A 136 9.31 -2.26 13.44
CA LEU A 136 9.53 -1.29 14.51
C LEU A 136 10.81 -1.55 15.31
N ASP A 137 11.26 -2.80 15.40
CA ASP A 137 12.38 -3.20 16.26
C ASP A 137 13.61 -3.68 15.46
N ASP A 138 13.54 -3.72 14.13
CA ASP A 138 14.64 -4.20 13.26
C ASP A 138 14.81 -3.30 12.02
N LEU A 139 13.88 -3.31 11.07
CA LEU A 139 14.08 -2.64 9.77
C LEU A 139 14.02 -1.10 9.83
N ASP A 140 13.30 -0.52 10.79
CA ASP A 140 13.16 0.93 10.99
C ASP A 140 13.06 1.28 12.49
N GLU A 141 14.07 0.91 13.29
CA GLU A 141 14.12 1.17 14.75
C GLU A 141 13.88 2.64 15.14
N THR A 142 14.18 3.59 14.25
CA THR A 142 14.00 5.03 14.49
C THR A 142 12.57 5.52 14.23
N HIS A 143 11.71 4.66 13.68
CA HIS A 143 10.32 4.91 13.31
C HIS A 143 10.10 6.11 12.38
N GLN A 144 11.06 6.38 11.50
CA GLN A 144 11.06 7.58 10.65
C GLN A 144 10.31 7.38 9.34
N THR A 145 10.16 6.13 8.89
CA THR A 145 9.54 5.82 7.61
C THR A 145 8.01 5.75 7.71
N ILE A 146 7.35 5.85 6.55
CA ILE A 146 5.90 5.63 6.44
C ILE A 146 5.49 4.21 6.87
N TYR A 147 6.39 3.23 6.79
CA TYR A 147 6.10 1.85 7.14
C TYR A 147 5.92 1.65 8.64
N SER A 148 6.70 2.35 9.47
CA SER A 148 6.49 2.38 10.92
C SER A 148 5.12 2.96 11.29
N GLN A 149 4.66 3.97 10.55
CA GLN A 149 3.32 4.54 10.74
C GLN A 149 2.21 3.54 10.36
N LEU A 150 2.39 2.79 9.28
CA LEU A 150 1.47 1.73 8.89
C LEU A 150 1.46 0.54 9.88
N ALA A 151 2.59 0.23 10.50
CA ALA A 151 2.65 -0.72 11.61
C ALA A 151 1.86 -0.20 12.83
N TYR A 152 1.99 1.09 13.17
CA TYR A 152 1.17 1.73 14.21
C TYR A 152 -0.33 1.72 13.88
N ILE A 153 -0.73 1.95 12.63
CA ILE A 153 -2.12 1.79 12.21
C ILE A 153 -2.62 0.38 12.51
N SER A 154 -1.84 -0.65 12.17
CA SER A 154 -2.22 -2.05 12.39
C SER A 154 -2.41 -2.38 13.87
N LEU A 155 -1.50 -1.88 14.73
CA LEU A 155 -1.63 -1.98 16.19
C LEU A 155 -2.84 -1.21 16.71
N GLY A 156 -3.06 0.02 16.22
CA GLY A 156 -4.21 0.85 16.59
C GLY A 156 -5.54 0.18 16.25
N ILE A 157 -5.66 -0.43 15.08
CA ILE A 157 -6.84 -1.22 14.68
C ILE A 157 -7.04 -2.40 15.63
N LEU A 158 -5.99 -3.17 15.92
CA LEU A 158 -6.04 -4.30 16.85
C LEU A 158 -6.55 -3.87 18.23
N TYR A 159 -5.93 -2.85 18.85
CA TYR A 159 -6.31 -2.38 20.18
C TYR A 159 -7.72 -1.79 20.20
N SER A 160 -8.12 -1.07 19.14
CA SER A 160 -9.48 -0.53 19.00
C SER A 160 -10.54 -1.63 18.89
N ARG A 161 -10.21 -2.75 18.25
CA ARG A 161 -11.08 -3.93 18.12
C ARG A 161 -11.28 -4.63 19.46
N ILE A 162 -10.22 -4.84 20.23
CA ILE A 162 -10.29 -5.47 21.56
C ILE A 162 -10.74 -4.49 22.67
N SER A 163 -11.33 -3.36 22.28
CA SER A 163 -11.87 -2.31 23.16
C SER A 163 -10.86 -1.65 24.11
N GLN A 164 -9.57 -1.76 23.79
CA GLN A 164 -8.46 -1.07 24.47
C GLN A 164 -8.24 0.29 23.82
N ILE A 165 -9.17 1.21 24.09
CA ILE A 165 -9.24 2.51 23.40
C ILE A 165 -8.07 3.43 23.73
N LYS A 166 -7.51 3.35 24.96
CA LYS A 166 -6.38 4.18 25.37
C LYS A 166 -5.11 3.79 24.59
N GLU A 167 -4.88 2.50 24.46
CA GLU A 167 -3.79 1.89 23.73
C GLU A 167 -3.93 2.15 22.23
N ALA A 168 -5.15 2.02 21.69
CA ALA A 168 -5.42 2.40 20.31
C ALA A 168 -5.10 3.87 20.05
N ASN A 169 -5.54 4.77 20.94
CA ASN A 169 -5.27 6.20 20.82
C ASN A 169 -3.77 6.51 20.84
N PHE A 170 -2.98 5.79 21.64
CA PHE A 170 -1.52 5.95 21.66
C PHE A 170 -0.87 5.69 20.29
N TYR A 171 -1.30 4.66 19.57
CA TYR A 171 -0.76 4.36 18.24
C TYR A 171 -1.29 5.33 17.17
N PHE A 172 -2.57 5.69 17.23
CA PHE A 172 -3.14 6.67 16.30
C PHE A 172 -2.59 8.08 16.50
N SER A 173 -2.23 8.48 17.73
CA SER A 173 -1.62 9.79 17.98
C SER A 173 -0.22 9.90 17.36
N LYS A 174 0.59 8.83 17.41
CA LYS A 174 1.89 8.79 16.71
C LYS A 174 1.73 9.02 15.21
N THR A 175 0.74 8.36 14.63
CA THR A 175 0.42 8.49 13.21
C THR A 175 -0.07 9.90 12.88
N LEU A 176 -0.89 10.50 13.73
CA LEU A 176 -1.36 11.88 13.56
C LEU A 176 -0.21 12.90 13.61
N ASP A 177 0.77 12.71 14.49
CA ASP A 177 1.95 13.57 14.56
C ASP A 177 2.80 13.47 13.29
N TYR A 178 2.95 12.26 12.73
CA TYR A 178 3.62 12.07 11.45
C TYR A 178 2.89 12.80 10.31
N ILE A 179 1.56 12.67 10.23
CA ILE A 179 0.71 13.32 9.22
C ILE A 179 0.87 14.85 9.23
N ARG A 180 1.03 15.44 10.43
CA ARG A 180 1.20 16.89 10.60
C ARG A 180 2.58 17.36 10.12
N LYS A 181 3.64 16.62 10.45
CA LYS A 181 5.01 16.91 10.00
C LYS A 181 5.17 16.73 8.48
N TYR A 182 4.55 15.71 7.90
CA TYR A 182 4.67 15.41 6.46
C TYR A 182 4.17 16.57 5.56
N ASN A 183 3.18 17.34 6.02
CA ASN A 183 2.65 18.49 5.26
C ASN A 183 3.64 19.64 5.09
N GLU A 184 4.68 19.74 5.93
CA GLU A 184 5.56 20.91 5.95
C GLU A 184 6.74 20.78 4.98
N GLU A 185 7.06 19.57 4.47
CA GLU A 185 8.39 19.33 3.87
C GLU A 185 8.47 18.69 2.48
N ASN A 186 7.48 17.99 1.90
CA ASN A 186 7.75 17.20 0.68
C ASN A 186 6.63 17.14 -0.38
N SER A 187 6.79 17.96 -1.43
CA SER A 187 6.00 17.91 -2.67
C SER A 187 6.77 17.21 -3.79
N ARG A 188 6.88 15.88 -3.76
CA ARG A 188 7.19 14.99 -4.91
C ARG A 188 7.36 13.57 -4.37
N SER A 189 6.35 12.73 -4.53
CA SER A 189 6.47 11.30 -4.24
C SER A 189 5.71 10.49 -5.27
N GLU A 190 6.18 9.27 -5.52
CA GLU A 190 5.60 8.31 -6.46
C GLU A 190 4.15 7.92 -6.08
N ILE A 191 3.38 7.46 -7.06
CA ILE A 191 1.94 7.15 -6.90
C ILE A 191 1.66 6.22 -5.71
N ASN A 192 2.51 5.22 -5.46
CA ASN A 192 2.32 4.24 -4.38
C ASN A 192 2.45 4.86 -2.98
N VAL A 193 3.18 5.98 -2.85
CA VAL A 193 3.25 6.72 -1.59
C VAL A 193 1.87 7.30 -1.23
N TYR A 194 1.08 7.72 -2.23
CA TYR A 194 -0.27 8.24 -1.98
C TYR A 194 -1.21 7.18 -1.40
N LEU A 195 -1.10 5.91 -1.82
CA LEU A 195 -1.95 4.84 -1.27
C LEU A 195 -1.69 4.61 0.22
N ARG A 196 -0.42 4.63 0.61
CA ARG A 196 0.00 4.52 2.02
C ARG A 196 -0.47 5.71 2.84
N ILE A 197 -0.35 6.92 2.32
CA ILE A 197 -0.86 8.13 2.99
C ILE A 197 -2.39 8.07 3.10
N LEU A 198 -3.10 7.64 2.06
CA LEU A 198 -4.56 7.45 2.09
C LEU A 198 -4.97 6.44 3.16
N THR A 199 -4.23 5.34 3.28
CA THR A 199 -4.41 4.31 4.33
C THR A 199 -4.30 4.94 5.71
N ILE A 200 -3.24 5.70 5.93
CA ILE A 200 -2.97 6.41 7.17
C ILE A 200 -4.09 7.40 7.49
N PHE A 201 -4.52 8.21 6.51
CA PHE A 201 -5.61 9.19 6.70
C PHE A 201 -6.92 8.49 7.03
N PHE A 202 -7.27 7.44 6.29
CA PHE A 202 -8.54 6.75 6.46
C PHE A 202 -8.66 6.09 7.83
N PHE A 203 -7.69 5.26 8.23
CA PHE A 203 -7.79 4.52 9.48
C PHE A 203 -7.65 5.43 10.70
N THR A 204 -6.79 6.47 10.62
CA THR A 204 -6.70 7.49 11.67
C THR A 204 -8.02 8.26 11.79
N ALA A 205 -8.61 8.70 10.67
CA ALA A 205 -9.90 9.38 10.68
C ALA A 205 -11.00 8.48 11.25
N GLU A 206 -11.08 7.22 10.81
CA GLU A 206 -12.07 6.26 11.29
C GLU A 206 -11.98 6.05 12.81
N PHE A 207 -10.77 6.00 13.36
CA PHE A 207 -10.55 5.92 14.80
C PHE A 207 -11.06 7.17 15.53
N TYR A 208 -10.65 8.37 15.09
CA TYR A 208 -11.08 9.62 15.75
C TYR A 208 -12.60 9.83 15.65
N ILE A 209 -13.22 9.48 14.52
CA ILE A 209 -14.69 9.46 14.37
C ILE A 209 -15.32 8.48 15.37
N LYS A 210 -14.73 7.30 15.58
CA LYS A 210 -15.25 6.29 16.53
C LYS A 210 -15.21 6.80 17.97
N VAL A 211 -14.20 7.57 18.36
CA VAL A 211 -14.09 8.15 19.71
C VAL A 211 -14.80 9.50 19.86
N GLY A 212 -15.47 9.98 18.80
CA GLY A 212 -16.27 11.21 18.82
C GLY A 212 -15.51 12.49 18.48
N ASP A 213 -14.22 12.40 18.15
CA ASP A 213 -13.43 13.54 17.66
C ASP A 213 -13.67 13.74 16.16
N PHE A 214 -14.79 14.39 15.86
CA PHE A 214 -15.19 14.65 14.48
C PHE A 214 -14.37 15.75 13.80
N ASP A 215 -13.61 16.55 14.55
CA ASP A 215 -12.80 17.62 13.98
C ASP A 215 -11.54 17.05 13.32
N VAL A 216 -10.80 16.21 14.05
CA VAL A 216 -9.66 15.47 13.49
C VAL A 216 -10.13 14.57 12.34
N GLY A 217 -11.25 13.86 12.53
CA GLY A 217 -11.85 13.05 11.47
C GLY A 217 -12.18 13.86 10.21
N SER A 218 -12.76 15.05 10.36
CA SER A 218 -13.11 15.92 9.23
C SER A 218 -11.89 16.44 8.49
N GLU A 219 -10.84 16.85 9.21
CA GLU A 219 -9.58 17.30 8.61
C GLU A 219 -8.96 16.21 7.72
N LEU A 220 -8.80 15.00 8.27
CA LEU A 220 -8.18 13.89 7.57
C LEU A 220 -9.00 13.40 6.38
N VAL A 221 -10.33 13.32 6.52
CA VAL A 221 -11.22 12.94 5.41
C VAL A 221 -11.15 13.98 4.28
N LYS A 222 -11.13 15.28 4.60
CA LYS A 222 -10.98 16.33 3.58
C LYS A 222 -9.65 16.21 2.83
N ARG A 223 -8.55 16.02 3.55
CA ARG A 223 -7.22 15.82 2.95
C ARG A 223 -7.17 14.57 2.08
N GLY A 224 -7.77 13.47 2.52
CA GLY A 224 -7.90 12.23 1.73
C GLY A 224 -8.69 12.45 0.45
N VAL A 225 -9.84 13.12 0.51
CA VAL A 225 -10.67 13.40 -0.67
C VAL A 225 -9.93 14.32 -1.66
N GLN A 226 -9.24 15.34 -1.15
CA GLN A 226 -8.43 16.23 -1.97
C GLN A 226 -7.33 15.45 -2.70
N MET A 227 -6.57 14.62 -2.00
CA MET A 227 -5.52 13.80 -2.59
C MET A 227 -6.08 12.81 -3.63
N CYS A 228 -7.21 12.17 -3.37
CA CYS A 228 -7.88 11.32 -4.35
C CYS A 228 -8.28 12.10 -5.61
N SER A 229 -8.74 13.34 -5.46
CA SER A 229 -9.13 14.19 -6.58
C SER A 229 -7.92 14.61 -7.43
N GLU A 230 -6.83 15.02 -6.78
CA GLU A 230 -5.59 15.47 -7.44
C GLU A 230 -4.86 14.32 -8.16
N GLN A 231 -4.90 13.11 -7.60
CA GLN A 231 -4.23 11.92 -8.13
C GLN A 231 -5.16 10.99 -8.92
N HIS A 232 -6.42 11.39 -9.14
CA HIS A 232 -7.43 10.61 -9.86
C HIS A 232 -7.69 9.19 -9.28
N ILE A 233 -7.61 9.04 -7.95
CA ILE A 233 -7.84 7.77 -7.25
C ILE A 233 -9.34 7.62 -6.93
N THR A 234 -10.09 7.01 -7.85
CA THR A 234 -11.56 6.90 -7.74
C THR A 234 -12.03 5.81 -6.78
N TYR A 235 -11.30 4.70 -6.67
CA TYR A 235 -11.73 3.51 -5.91
C TYR A 235 -11.71 3.70 -4.39
N TYR A 236 -10.99 4.72 -3.89
CA TYR A 236 -10.90 5.00 -2.46
C TYR A 236 -11.93 6.03 -1.96
N LEU A 237 -12.43 6.88 -2.87
CA LEU A 237 -13.44 7.91 -2.58
C LEU A 237 -14.72 7.37 -1.90
N PRO A 238 -15.27 6.19 -2.24
CA PRO A 238 -16.46 5.66 -1.58
C PRO A 238 -16.30 5.60 -0.06
N ARG A 239 -15.16 5.07 0.39
CA ARG A 239 -14.83 4.85 1.81
C ARG A 239 -14.69 6.19 2.55
N LEU A 240 -13.98 7.14 1.94
CA LEU A 240 -13.81 8.48 2.51
C LEU A 240 -15.14 9.26 2.59
N LYS A 241 -15.97 9.20 1.55
CA LYS A 241 -17.29 9.85 1.54
C LYS A 241 -18.25 9.21 2.54
N LEU A 242 -18.13 7.91 2.78
CA LEU A 242 -18.87 7.22 3.85
C LEU A 242 -18.45 7.73 5.24
N LEU A 243 -17.15 7.96 5.49
CA LEU A 243 -16.68 8.60 6.72
C LEU A 243 -17.20 10.04 6.86
N ALA A 244 -17.20 10.82 5.76
CA ALA A 244 -17.78 12.16 5.75
C ALA A 244 -19.27 12.14 6.15
N ALA A 245 -20.05 11.18 5.64
CA ALA A 245 -21.45 11.01 6.03
C ALA A 245 -21.60 10.67 7.52
N ARG A 246 -20.75 9.80 8.08
CA ARG A 246 -20.73 9.49 9.52
C ARG A 246 -20.43 10.73 10.36
N ILE A 247 -19.47 11.56 9.93
CA ILE A 247 -19.15 12.84 10.59
C ILE A 247 -20.35 13.78 10.55
N ALA A 248 -20.99 13.93 9.38
CA ALA A 248 -22.15 14.81 9.21
C ALA A 248 -23.32 14.38 10.11
N ILE A 249 -23.59 13.08 10.22
CA ILE A 249 -24.57 12.53 11.17
C ILE A 249 -24.19 12.85 12.61
N GLY A 250 -22.92 12.61 12.99
CA GLY A 250 -22.43 12.85 14.35
C GLY A 250 -22.45 14.32 14.77
N LYS A 251 -22.26 15.24 13.83
CA LYS A 251 -22.34 16.69 14.04
C LYS A 251 -23.75 17.27 13.95
N GLY A 252 -24.75 16.48 13.58
CA GLY A 252 -26.13 16.95 13.40
C GLY A 252 -26.31 17.87 12.19
N GLU A 253 -25.54 17.64 11.12
CA GLU A 253 -25.67 18.37 9.86
C GLU A 253 -27.03 18.13 9.19
N SER A 254 -27.38 19.00 8.24
CA SER A 254 -28.67 18.90 7.55
C SER A 254 -28.85 17.57 6.79
N ASP A 255 -30.10 17.11 6.73
CA ASP A 255 -30.52 15.91 5.99
C ASP A 255 -30.05 15.93 4.52
N GLN A 256 -30.08 17.11 3.90
CA GLN A 256 -29.59 17.30 2.53
C GLN A 256 -28.10 16.99 2.39
N VAL A 257 -27.27 17.46 3.33
CA VAL A 257 -25.82 17.22 3.34
C VAL A 257 -25.53 15.72 3.49
N ILE A 258 -26.21 15.06 4.43
CA ILE A 258 -26.02 13.63 4.69
C ILE A 258 -26.43 12.80 3.47
N LYS A 259 -27.61 13.07 2.88
CA LYS A 259 -28.09 12.37 1.68
C LYS A 259 -27.17 12.59 0.47
N ASN A 260 -26.66 13.80 0.29
CA ASN A 260 -25.69 14.10 -0.78
C ASN A 260 -24.41 13.27 -0.61
N LEU A 261 -23.82 13.26 0.58
CA LEU A 261 -22.59 12.49 0.86
C LEU A 261 -22.79 10.97 0.64
N LEU A 262 -23.92 10.42 1.07
CA LEU A 262 -24.26 9.01 0.82
C LEU A 262 -24.48 8.71 -0.67
N THR A 263 -25.02 9.66 -1.42
CA THR A 263 -25.23 9.52 -2.87
C THR A 263 -23.91 9.55 -3.62
N GLU A 264 -23.03 10.50 -3.30
CA GLU A 264 -21.67 10.56 -3.85
C GLU A 264 -20.89 9.27 -3.55
N SER A 265 -20.93 8.81 -2.30
CA SER A 265 -20.29 7.56 -1.87
C SER A 265 -20.80 6.37 -2.68
N SER A 266 -22.12 6.27 -2.90
CA SER A 266 -22.73 5.19 -3.71
C SER A 266 -22.35 5.27 -5.18
N ALA A 267 -22.30 6.47 -5.77
CA ALA A 267 -21.92 6.65 -7.17
C ALA A 267 -20.49 6.15 -7.42
N PHE A 268 -19.54 6.53 -6.56
CA PHE A 268 -18.17 6.03 -6.67
C PHE A 268 -18.08 4.52 -6.36
N ALA A 269 -18.86 4.00 -5.41
CA ALA A 269 -18.81 2.57 -5.08
C ALA A 269 -19.20 1.72 -6.31
N LYS A 270 -20.27 2.12 -7.01
CA LYS A 270 -20.77 1.44 -8.21
C LYS A 270 -19.80 1.49 -9.38
N ILE A 271 -19.19 2.66 -9.63
CA ILE A 271 -18.20 2.81 -10.71
C ILE A 271 -16.99 1.91 -10.50
N ASN A 272 -16.60 1.66 -9.24
CA ASN A 272 -15.44 0.83 -8.91
C ASN A 272 -15.84 -0.60 -8.49
N HIS A 273 -17.09 -1.01 -8.70
CA HIS A 273 -17.60 -2.35 -8.36
C HIS A 273 -17.35 -2.77 -6.89
N ASN A 274 -17.42 -1.82 -5.95
CA ASN A 274 -17.15 -2.06 -4.53
C ASN A 274 -18.44 -2.42 -3.75
N GLU A 275 -18.85 -3.69 -3.85
CA GLU A 275 -20.07 -4.20 -3.22
C GLU A 275 -20.05 -4.10 -1.69
N VAL A 276 -18.88 -4.25 -1.07
CA VAL A 276 -18.72 -4.17 0.39
C VAL A 276 -19.08 -2.78 0.90
N VAL A 277 -18.59 -1.73 0.22
CA VAL A 277 -18.92 -0.35 0.59
C VAL A 277 -20.37 -0.03 0.27
N GLU A 278 -20.95 -0.55 -0.83
CA GLU A 278 -22.38 -0.40 -1.11
C GLU A 278 -23.27 -0.93 0.02
N LEU A 279 -22.96 -2.11 0.57
CA LEU A 279 -23.68 -2.67 1.72
C LEU A 279 -23.55 -1.78 2.96
N ARG A 280 -22.36 -1.23 3.22
CA ARG A 280 -22.13 -0.32 4.36
C ARG A 280 -22.88 1.00 4.19
N ILE A 281 -22.97 1.55 2.98
CA ILE A 281 -23.75 2.75 2.67
C ILE A 281 -25.24 2.48 2.91
N ALA A 282 -25.76 1.35 2.41
CA ALA A 282 -27.15 0.97 2.59
C ALA A 282 -27.52 0.81 4.08
N ALA A 283 -26.65 0.13 4.86
CA ALA A 283 -26.84 -0.04 6.30
C ALA A 283 -26.83 1.31 7.04
N LEU A 284 -25.90 2.23 6.70
CA LEU A 284 -25.85 3.55 7.33
C LEU A 284 -27.07 4.40 6.98
N ARG A 285 -27.52 4.36 5.72
CA ARG A 285 -28.72 5.07 5.26
C ARG A 285 -29.96 4.61 6.02
N LYS A 286 -30.18 3.29 6.09
CA LYS A 286 -31.31 2.71 6.81
C LYS A 286 -31.31 3.12 8.28
N LYS A 287 -30.18 3.00 8.96
CA LYS A 287 -30.04 3.40 10.38
C LYS A 287 -30.33 4.89 10.60
N TYR A 288 -29.91 5.74 9.67
CA TYR A 288 -30.17 7.18 9.75
C TYR A 288 -31.66 7.50 9.59
N GLU A 289 -32.34 6.86 8.65
CA GLU A 289 -33.79 7.02 8.41
C GLU A 289 -34.62 6.55 9.61
N GLU A 290 -34.32 5.36 10.17
CA GLU A 290 -35.00 4.81 11.36
C GLU A 290 -34.86 5.74 12.58
N ASN A 291 -33.65 6.28 12.82
CA ASN A 291 -33.42 7.21 13.92
C ASN A 291 -34.19 8.53 13.76
N LYS A 292 -34.41 8.97 12.52
CA LYS A 292 -35.15 10.19 12.22
C LYS A 292 -36.64 9.99 12.47
N GLU A 293 -37.21 8.88 11.97
CA GLU A 293 -38.61 8.52 12.24
C GLU A 293 -38.88 8.38 13.75
N ALA A 294 -37.93 7.83 14.51
CA ALA A 294 -38.06 7.73 15.97
C ALA A 294 -38.03 9.09 16.70
N ASN A 295 -37.37 10.10 16.12
CA ASN A 295 -37.30 11.45 16.68
C ASN A 295 -38.49 12.31 16.26
N ASP A 296 -39.01 12.12 15.05
CA ASP A 296 -40.20 12.83 14.55
C ASP A 296 -41.50 12.33 15.24
N ASN A 297 -41.48 11.12 15.80
CA ASN A 297 -42.59 10.51 16.56
C ASN A 297 -42.54 10.78 18.08
N LYS A 298 -41.58 11.59 18.57
CA LYS A 298 -41.45 11.99 19.99
C LYS A 298 -41.82 13.46 20.17
#